data_AF-G9QU08-F1
#
_entry.id   AF-G9QU08-F1
#
_cell.length_a   1.000
_cell.length_b   1.000
_cell.length_c   1.000
_cell.angle_alpha   90.00
_cell.angle_beta   90.00
_cell.angle_gamma   90.00
#
_symmetry.space_group_name_H-M   'P 1'
#
loop_
_entity.id
_entity.type
_entity.pdbx_description
1 polymer ?
#
loop_
_entity_poly.entity_id
_entity_poly.type
_entity_poly.pdbx_seq_one_letter_code
_entity_poly.pdbx_strand_id
1 'polypeptide(L)'
;MKLFENFMRLILNFKKIQKTQLVTEPFETVCFFSNTALGDTIFNTPVFRVFKQNFPHVKVVALLNPSTALLFKTDPNIDEILLYDGKKSGFLDILKK
;
A
#
# COMPACT_ATOMS: atom_id res chain seq x y z
N MET A 1 -6.29 31.58 -8.06
CA MET A 1 -5.93 30.84 -6.82
C MET A 1 -7.15 30.61 -5.93
N LYS A 2 -7.93 31.64 -5.55
CA LYS A 2 -9.12 31.49 -4.68
C LYS A 2 -10.24 30.58 -5.22
N LEU A 3 -10.50 30.59 -6.54
CA LEU A 3 -11.52 29.71 -7.14
C LEU A 3 -11.18 28.22 -7.00
N PHE A 4 -9.91 27.86 -7.21
CA PHE A 4 -9.44 26.48 -7.08
C PHE A 4 -9.54 26.00 -5.63
N GLU A 5 -9.16 26.85 -4.66
CA GLU A 5 -9.32 26.54 -3.24
C GLU A 5 -10.79 26.31 -2.84
N ASN A 6 -11.71 27.14 -3.32
CA ASN A 6 -13.14 26.96 -3.03
C ASN A 6 -13.68 25.66 -3.63
N PHE A 7 -13.27 25.33 -4.86
CA PHE A 7 -13.67 24.08 -5.52
C PHE A 7 -13.09 22.85 -4.81
N MET A 8 -11.82 22.90 -4.41
CA MET A 8 -11.18 21.83 -3.61
C MET A 8 -11.83 21.66 -2.24
N ARG A 9 -12.14 22.76 -1.53
CA ARG A 9 -12.87 22.71 -0.25
C ARG A 9 -14.25 22.06 -0.41
N LEU A 10 -14.95 22.37 -1.50
CA LEU A 10 -16.26 21.77 -1.79
C LEU A 10 -16.13 20.25 -1.98
N ILE A 11 -15.18 19.78 -2.80
CA ILE A 11 -14.95 18.36 -3.06
C ILE A 11 -14.49 17.62 -1.79
N LEU A 12 -13.58 18.21 -1.02
CA LEU A 12 -13.07 17.60 0.21
C LEU A 12 -14.16 17.52 1.29
N ASN A 13 -15.08 18.49 1.36
CA ASN A 13 -16.23 18.42 2.27
C ASN A 13 -17.16 17.25 1.98
N PHE A 14 -17.22 16.76 0.73
CA PHE A 14 -17.99 15.56 0.38
C PHE A 14 -17.25 14.25 0.68
N LYS A 15 -15.93 14.27 0.88
CA LYS A 15 -15.17 13.10 1.33
C LYS A 15 -15.19 13.02 2.87
N LYS A 16 -16.26 12.43 3.39
CA LYS A 16 -16.35 12.07 4.82
C LYS A 16 -15.24 11.05 5.13
N ILE A 17 -14.25 11.43 5.92
CA ILE A 17 -13.22 10.51 6.42
C ILE A 17 -13.93 9.50 7.34
N GLN A 18 -14.13 8.27 6.86
CA GLN A 18 -14.62 7.18 7.70
C GLN A 18 -13.46 6.71 8.59
N LYS A 19 -13.54 6.99 9.89
CA LYS A 19 -12.65 6.37 10.87
C LYS A 19 -13.04 4.90 10.99
N THR A 20 -12.15 4.01 10.57
CA THR A 20 -12.34 2.57 10.72
C THR A 20 -12.06 2.14 12.16
N GLN A 21 -12.76 1.11 12.63
CA GLN A 21 -12.45 0.46 13.91
C GLN A 21 -11.20 -0.41 13.76
N LEU A 22 -10.55 -0.74 14.87
CA LEU A 22 -9.44 -1.70 14.87
C LEU A 22 -9.95 -3.07 14.42
N VAL A 23 -9.16 -3.76 13.61
CA VAL A 23 -9.45 -5.14 13.20
C VAL A 23 -9.21 -6.04 14.41
N THR A 24 -10.28 -6.67 14.90
CA THR A 24 -10.23 -7.61 16.03
C THR A 24 -10.40 -9.07 15.60
N GLU A 25 -10.96 -9.27 14.41
CA GLU A 25 -11.15 -10.56 13.78
C GLU A 25 -9.82 -11.12 13.24
N PRO A 26 -9.65 -12.46 13.24
CA PRO A 26 -8.48 -13.09 12.66
C PRO A 26 -8.41 -12.79 11.16
N PHE A 27 -7.21 -12.58 10.66
CA PHE A 27 -6.94 -12.30 9.25
C PHE A 27 -5.85 -13.24 8.73
N GLU A 28 -5.99 -13.67 7.48
CA GLU A 28 -5.05 -14.61 6.85
C GLU A 28 -4.00 -13.90 6.01
N THR A 29 -4.30 -12.70 5.52
CA THR A 29 -3.45 -11.94 4.60
C THR A 29 -3.45 -10.47 4.95
N VAL A 30 -2.28 -9.84 4.90
CA VAL A 30 -2.12 -8.39 5.00
C VAL A 30 -1.34 -7.88 3.80
N CYS A 31 -1.87 -6.82 3.18
CA CYS A 31 -1.24 -6.15 2.06
C CYS A 31 -0.68 -4.78 2.49
N PHE A 32 0.62 -4.59 2.32
CA PHE A 32 1.30 -3.34 2.58
C PHE A 32 1.44 -2.55 1.28
N PHE A 33 0.97 -1.31 1.31
CA PHE A 33 1.06 -0.40 0.16
C PHE A 33 2.27 0.52 0.34
N SER A 34 3.31 0.30 -0.46
CA SER A 34 4.51 1.14 -0.47
C SER A 34 4.90 1.49 -1.90
N ASN A 35 4.12 2.42 -2.47
CA ASN A 35 4.30 2.90 -3.84
C ASN A 35 4.90 4.31 -3.90
N THR A 36 5.51 4.78 -2.81
CA THR A 36 6.12 6.11 -2.71
C THR A 36 7.61 6.06 -3.03
N ALA A 37 8.33 7.15 -2.76
CA ALA A 37 9.75 7.26 -3.05
C ALA A 37 10.58 6.17 -2.34
N LEU A 38 11.75 5.88 -2.90
CA LEU A 38 12.66 4.83 -2.43
C LEU A 38 12.91 4.86 -0.91
N GLY A 39 13.11 6.05 -0.34
CA GLY A 39 13.40 6.23 1.09
C GLY A 39 12.30 5.64 1.99
N ASP A 40 11.04 5.96 1.71
CA ASP A 40 9.90 5.44 2.48
C ASP A 40 9.78 3.92 2.35
N THR A 41 10.13 3.38 1.19
CA THR A 41 10.04 1.94 0.94
C THR A 41 11.08 1.19 1.80
N ILE A 42 12.31 1.70 1.88
CA ILE A 42 13.37 1.12 2.74
C ILE A 42 12.99 1.19 4.22
N PHE A 43 12.36 2.28 4.65
CA PHE A 43 11.88 2.39 6.04
C PHE A 43 10.79 1.36 6.39
N ASN A 44 10.16 0.71 5.40
CA ASN A 44 9.19 -0.36 5.62
C ASN A 44 9.83 -1.74 5.84
N THR A 45 11.10 -1.96 5.49
CA THR A 45 11.80 -3.24 5.74
C THR A 45 11.68 -3.74 7.20
N PRO A 46 11.93 -2.92 8.25
CA PRO A 46 11.73 -3.36 9.63
C PRO A 46 10.27 -3.67 9.96
N VAL A 47 9.31 -3.05 9.27
CA VAL A 47 7.88 -3.31 9.46
C VAL A 47 7.53 -4.73 9.05
N PHE A 48 7.98 -5.19 7.88
CA PHE A 48 7.74 -6.56 7.42
C PHE A 48 8.33 -7.58 8.40
N ARG A 49 9.57 -7.34 8.85
CA ARG A 49 10.24 -8.21 9.83
C ARG A 49 9.48 -8.30 11.15
N VAL A 50 9.15 -7.17 11.77
CA VAL A 50 8.45 -7.17 13.07
C VAL A 50 7.04 -7.74 12.91
N PHE A 51 6.36 -7.43 11.81
CA PHE A 51 5.04 -7.99 11.53
C PHE A 51 5.09 -9.52 11.44
N LYS A 52 6.00 -10.09 10.63
CA LYS A 52 6.13 -11.54 10.47
C LYS A 52 6.57 -12.25 11.75
N GLN A 53 7.35 -11.57 12.62
CA GLN A 53 7.69 -12.09 13.96
C GLN A 53 6.45 -12.23 14.86
N ASN A 54 5.50 -11.31 14.79
CA ASN A 54 4.28 -11.34 15.60
C ASN A 54 3.17 -12.19 14.97
N PHE A 55 3.13 -12.26 13.64
CA PHE A 55 2.10 -12.95 12.86
C PHE A 55 2.73 -13.89 11.81
N PRO A 56 3.45 -14.94 12.22
CA PRO A 56 4.22 -15.79 11.31
C PRO A 56 3.35 -16.57 10.31
N HIS A 57 2.10 -16.85 10.69
CA HIS A 57 1.12 -17.58 9.89
C HIS A 57 0.36 -16.70 8.88
N VAL A 58 0.45 -15.38 9.02
CA VAL A 58 -0.23 -14.44 8.13
C VAL A 58 0.61 -14.24 6.87
N LYS A 59 -0.06 -14.29 5.71
CA LYS A 59 0.55 -13.98 4.42
C LYS A 59 0.79 -12.47 4.30
N VAL A 60 2.02 -12.09 4.01
CA VAL A 60 2.46 -10.71 3.80
C VAL A 60 2.60 -10.46 2.30
N VAL A 61 1.74 -9.59 1.79
CA VAL A 61 1.79 -9.11 0.41
C VAL A 61 2.33 -7.69 0.41
N ALA A 62 3.31 -7.39 -0.44
CA ALA A 62 3.83 -6.05 -0.63
C ALA A 62 3.45 -5.53 -2.02
N LEU A 63 2.66 -4.46 -2.07
CA LEU A 63 2.37 -3.74 -3.31
C LEU A 63 3.38 -2.60 -3.47
N LEU A 64 4.30 -2.79 -4.41
CA LEU A 64 5.48 -1.97 -4.60
C LEU A 64 5.51 -1.31 -5.98
N ASN A 65 6.23 -0.20 -6.06
CA ASN A 65 6.57 0.39 -7.35
C ASN A 65 7.55 -0.54 -8.11
N PRO A 66 7.38 -0.78 -9.42
CA PRO A 66 8.34 -1.55 -10.22
C PRO A 66 9.79 -1.08 -10.08
N SER A 67 10.01 0.22 -9.91
CA SER A 67 11.35 0.82 -9.76
C SER A 67 12.04 0.47 -8.44
N THR A 68 11.29 0.17 -7.38
CA THR A 68 11.83 -0.12 -6.03
C THR A 68 11.68 -1.58 -5.64
N ALA A 69 10.81 -2.33 -6.33
CA ALA A 69 10.49 -3.72 -6.00
C ALA A 69 11.69 -4.68 -5.96
N LEU A 70 12.72 -4.41 -6.78
CA LEU A 70 13.92 -5.25 -6.83
C LEU A 70 14.63 -5.36 -5.47
N LEU A 71 14.54 -4.32 -4.63
CA LEU A 71 15.17 -4.27 -3.30
C LEU A 71 14.52 -5.23 -2.31
N PHE A 72 13.28 -5.63 -2.55
CA PHE A 72 12.48 -6.45 -1.65
C PHE A 72 12.34 -7.89 -2.13
N LYS A 73 12.83 -8.20 -3.34
CA LYS A 73 12.68 -9.52 -3.98
C LYS A 73 13.25 -10.67 -3.15
N THR A 74 14.25 -10.40 -2.32
CA THR A 74 14.91 -11.38 -1.46
C THR A 74 14.55 -11.23 0.01
N ASP A 75 13.58 -10.38 0.35
CA ASP A 75 13.14 -10.21 1.74
C ASP A 75 12.35 -11.44 2.20
N PRO A 76 12.84 -12.22 3.18
CA PRO A 76 12.15 -13.43 3.64
C PRO A 76 10.85 -13.14 4.41
N ASN A 77 10.59 -11.88 4.76
CA ASN A 77 9.40 -11.47 5.49
C ASN A 77 8.22 -11.10 4.58
N ILE A 78 8.41 -11.17 3.26
CA ILE A 78 7.40 -10.90 2.24
C ILE A 78 7.11 -12.20 1.48
N ASP A 79 5.87 -12.64 1.51
CA ASP A 79 5.45 -13.87 0.83
C ASP A 79 5.12 -13.62 -0.65
N GLU A 80 4.65 -12.42 -1.00
CA GLU A 80 4.28 -12.05 -2.36
C GLU A 80 4.52 -10.57 -2.65
N ILE A 81 5.01 -10.26 -3.86
CA ILE A 81 5.19 -8.88 -4.34
C ILE A 81 4.25 -8.63 -5.51
N LEU A 82 3.38 -7.64 -5.36
CA LEU A 82 2.54 -7.09 -6.41
C LEU A 82 3.16 -5.79 -6.92
N LEU A 83 3.18 -5.62 -8.25
CA LEU A 83 3.75 -4.43 -8.86
C LEU A 83 2.65 -3.46 -9.30
N TYR A 84 2.79 -2.20 -8.89
CA TYR A 84 1.88 -1.14 -9.33
C TYR A 84 2.65 0.16 -9.50
N ASP A 85 2.62 0.75 -10.69
CA ASP A 85 3.36 1.97 -11.02
C ASP A 85 2.63 3.26 -10.64
N GLY A 86 1.46 3.17 -10.00
CA GLY A 86 0.64 4.33 -9.63
C GLY A 86 -0.17 4.93 -10.78
N LYS A 87 -0.02 4.43 -12.01
CA LYS A 87 -0.69 4.99 -13.19
C LYS A 87 -2.05 4.32 -13.39
N LYS A 88 -3.06 5.16 -13.63
CA LYS A 88 -4.44 4.71 -13.90
C LYS A 88 -4.54 3.83 -15.16
N SER A 89 -3.63 4.01 -16.13
CA SER A 89 -3.57 3.17 -17.33
C SER A 89 -3.29 1.71 -16.99
N GLY A 90 -2.29 1.45 -16.12
CA GLY A 90 -1.93 0.10 -15.71
C GLY A 90 -3.04 -0.59 -14.89
N PHE A 91 -3.79 0.16 -14.08
CA PHE A 91 -4.90 -0.39 -13.30
C PHE A 91 -6.04 -0.92 -14.18
N LEU A 92 -6.41 -0.20 -15.24
CA LEU A 92 -7.47 -0.62 -16.17
C LEU A 92 -7.07 -1.83 -17.00
N ASP A 93 -5.78 -2.01 -17.28
CA ASP A 93 -5.29 -3.15 -18.04
C ASP A 93 -5.28 -4.45 -17.23
N ILE A 94 -5.20 -4.37 -15.89
CA ILE A 94 -5.35 -5.53 -14.99
C ILE A 94 -6.81 -6.03 -14.95
N LEU A 95 -7.80 -5.14 -15.08
CA LEU A 95 -9.23 -5.49 -15.08
C LEU A 95 -9.74 -6.12 -16.38
N LYS A 96 -8.94 -6.10 -17.46
CA LYS A 96 -9.29 -6.68 -18.77
C LYS A 96 -8.93 -8.17 -18.89
N LYS A 97 -8.37 -8.78 -17.84
CA LYS A 97 -7.94 -10.17 -17.82
C LYS A 97 -8.95 -11.02 -17.06
#